data_AF-A0A8K0CIZ0-F1
#
_entry.id   AF-A0A8K0CIZ0-F1
#
_cell.length_a   1.000
_cell.length_b   1.000
_cell.length_c   1.000
_cell.angle_alpha   90.00
_cell.angle_beta   90.00
_cell.angle_gamma   90.00
#
_symmetry.space_group_name_H-M   'P 1'
#
loop_
_entity.id
_entity.type
_entity.pdbx_description
1 polymer ?
#
loop_
_entity_poly.entity_id
_entity_poly.type
_entity_poly.pdbx_seq_one_letter_code
_entity_poly.pdbx_strand_id
1 'polypeptide(L)'
;MSKVPHPPSHSSPLSQLPSTNENPNPYAVDGESPSSNISHVNSSGNSRMFSNVFYVIKKLTGDFFQDNPFIIERNIRTEIEQVKAVKKIRKGLLVEVANFTQAKKICQMQTFGGQSITVVPHESLNYTKGIISHRDLLNCSVDEIAEALSKDEVIEAKRMITKRNGVSVNTAS
;
A
#
# COMPACT_ATOMS: atom_id res chain seq x y z
N MET A 1 22.60 -58.33 32.98
CA MET A 1 21.53 -59.34 32.78
C MET A 1 20.79 -59.51 34.09
N SER A 2 19.49 -59.14 34.15
CA SER A 2 18.42 -59.86 34.89
C SER A 2 17.12 -59.05 35.00
N LYS A 3 16.11 -59.55 34.29
CA LYS A 3 14.63 -59.60 34.47
C LYS A 3 13.77 -58.38 34.90
N VAL A 4 12.78 -58.15 34.04
CA VAL A 4 11.51 -57.39 34.18
C VAL A 4 10.49 -58.15 35.02
N PRO A 5 9.53 -57.45 35.67
CA PRO A 5 8.12 -57.84 35.56
C PRO A 5 7.11 -56.67 35.36
N HIS A 6 6.06 -56.93 34.58
CA HIS A 6 4.76 -56.22 34.43
C HIS A 6 3.64 -57.18 34.93
N PRO A 7 2.34 -56.82 34.92
CA PRO A 7 1.57 -55.68 35.48
C PRO A 7 0.48 -56.21 36.47
N PRO A 8 -0.61 -55.48 36.79
CA PRO A 8 -1.86 -55.90 36.14
C PRO A 8 -2.79 -54.76 35.69
N SER A 9 -3.48 -55.08 34.61
CA SER A 9 -4.62 -54.41 33.99
C SER A 9 -5.90 -54.55 34.81
N HIS A 10 -6.69 -53.48 34.94
CA HIS A 10 -8.09 -53.58 35.32
C HIS A 10 -8.99 -52.89 34.30
N SER A 11 -9.94 -53.67 33.81
CA SER A 11 -10.98 -53.40 32.82
C SER A 11 -12.17 -52.63 33.41
N SER A 12 -12.85 -51.89 32.53
CA SER A 12 -14.05 -51.04 32.73
C SER A 12 -15.26 -51.76 33.33
N PRO A 13 -16.35 -51.01 33.64
CA PRO A 13 -17.48 -51.13 32.71
C PRO A 13 -18.20 -49.81 32.36
N LEU A 14 -18.87 -49.92 31.21
CA LEU A 14 -19.77 -49.01 30.51
C LEU A 14 -21.00 -48.65 31.35
N SER A 15 -21.46 -47.40 31.29
CA SER A 15 -22.80 -47.00 31.75
C SER A 15 -23.42 -46.07 30.72
N GLN A 16 -24.70 -46.34 30.44
CA GLN A 16 -25.47 -46.00 29.25
C GLN A 16 -25.84 -44.51 29.14
N LEU A 17 -25.98 -44.04 27.89
CA LEU A 17 -26.72 -42.84 27.51
C LEU A 17 -28.23 -43.05 27.75
N PRO A 18 -28.97 -41.99 28.09
CA PRO A 18 -30.31 -41.81 27.58
C PRO A 18 -30.37 -40.61 26.62
N SER A 19 -30.78 -40.90 25.40
CA SER A 19 -31.26 -39.94 24.41
C SER A 19 -32.57 -39.31 24.89
N THR A 20 -32.78 -38.01 24.67
CA THR A 20 -34.05 -37.51 24.12
C THR A 20 -33.98 -36.02 23.74
N ASN A 21 -34.34 -35.81 22.48
CA ASN A 21 -35.26 -34.80 21.96
C ASN A 21 -34.70 -33.56 21.25
N GLU A 22 -35.48 -33.20 20.24
CA GLU A 22 -35.19 -32.59 18.96
C GLU A 22 -35.27 -31.05 18.95
N ASN A 23 -34.49 -30.45 18.04
CA ASN A 23 -34.74 -29.25 17.21
C ASN A 23 -35.12 -27.89 17.85
N PRO A 24 -34.83 -26.74 17.18
CA PRO A 24 -34.42 -25.50 17.83
C PRO A 24 -35.60 -24.52 17.93
N ASN A 25 -35.52 -23.59 18.88
CA ASN A 25 -36.43 -22.45 18.87
C ASN A 25 -35.90 -21.37 17.90
N PRO A 26 -36.64 -20.99 16.84
CA PRO A 26 -36.21 -20.00 15.85
C PRO A 26 -36.47 -18.54 16.26
N TYR A 27 -36.80 -18.25 17.52
CA TYR A 27 -37.13 -16.91 18.01
C TYR A 27 -36.46 -16.51 19.33
N ALA A 28 -35.14 -16.67 19.45
CA ALA A 28 -34.38 -15.98 20.50
C ALA A 28 -33.68 -14.75 19.92
N VAL A 29 -34.31 -13.59 20.11
CA VAL A 29 -33.72 -12.27 19.93
C VAL A 29 -33.25 -11.81 21.32
N ASP A 30 -32.17 -11.03 21.33
CA ASP A 30 -31.57 -10.28 22.45
C ASP A 30 -30.44 -10.97 23.24
N GLY A 31 -29.21 -10.67 22.79
CA GLY A 31 -27.97 -10.91 23.50
C GLY A 31 -26.83 -10.17 22.81
N GLU A 32 -26.44 -9.02 23.36
CA GLU A 32 -25.33 -8.17 22.89
C GLU A 32 -24.07 -8.99 22.60
N SER A 33 -23.60 -8.93 21.35
CA SER A 33 -22.27 -9.39 20.96
C SER A 33 -21.25 -8.26 21.15
N PRO A 34 -20.02 -8.58 21.58
CA PRO A 34 -19.06 -7.63 22.10
C PRO A 34 -18.58 -6.67 21.00
N SER A 35 -18.50 -5.39 21.36
CA SER A 35 -17.87 -4.36 20.55
C SER A 35 -16.42 -4.76 20.22
N SER A 36 -16.20 -5.30 19.02
CA SER A 36 -14.88 -5.30 18.42
C SER A 36 -14.55 -3.85 18.11
N ASN A 37 -13.71 -3.25 18.96
CA ASN A 37 -13.05 -1.99 18.67
C ASN A 37 -12.18 -2.19 17.43
N ILE A 38 -12.77 -2.02 16.24
CA ILE A 38 -12.01 -1.74 15.03
C ILE A 38 -11.56 -0.29 15.19
N SER A 39 -10.35 -0.12 15.73
CA SER A 39 -9.61 1.11 15.54
C SER A 39 -9.33 1.25 14.04
N HIS A 40 -10.24 1.88 13.30
CA HIS A 40 -9.92 2.54 12.04
C HIS A 40 -9.03 3.73 12.38
N VAL A 41 -7.76 3.42 12.66
CA VAL A 41 -6.71 4.43 12.72
C VAL A 41 -6.51 4.88 11.28
N ASN A 42 -7.05 6.05 10.95
CA ASN A 42 -6.77 6.80 9.73
C ASN A 42 -5.25 7.06 9.63
N SER A 43 -4.51 6.06 9.15
CA SER A 43 -3.04 6.11 8.94
C SER A 43 -2.68 6.32 7.46
N SER A 44 -3.70 6.44 6.61
CA SER A 44 -3.60 6.37 5.15
C SER A 44 -2.78 7.50 4.52
N GLY A 45 -2.65 8.65 5.21
CA GLY A 45 -1.89 9.80 4.71
C GLY A 45 -0.37 9.64 4.84
N ASN A 46 0.11 9.00 5.90
CA ASN A 46 1.55 8.85 6.15
C ASN A 46 2.13 7.57 5.55
N SER A 47 1.35 6.49 5.50
CA SER A 47 1.83 5.19 4.98
C SER A 47 2.16 5.25 3.49
N ARG A 48 1.37 6.00 2.69
CA ARG A 48 1.60 6.15 1.26
C ARG A 48 2.86 6.92 0.89
N MET A 49 3.36 7.81 1.76
CA MET A 49 4.63 8.48 1.47
C MET A 49 5.78 7.48 1.41
N PHE A 50 5.82 6.53 2.34
CA PHE A 50 6.89 5.55 2.48
C PHE A 50 6.72 4.31 1.59
N SER A 51 5.60 4.18 0.89
CA SER A 51 5.37 3.11 -0.11
C SER A 51 5.87 3.49 -1.51
N ASN A 52 6.34 4.73 -1.72
CA ASN A 52 6.90 5.14 -3.01
C ASN A 52 8.33 4.63 -3.20
N VAL A 53 8.71 4.48 -4.46
CA VAL A 53 10.05 4.06 -4.88
C VAL A 53 10.87 5.26 -5.38
N PHE A 54 10.21 6.23 -6.02
CA PHE A 54 10.86 7.38 -6.61
C PHE A 54 10.58 8.66 -5.82
N TYR A 55 11.64 9.35 -5.41
CA TYR A 55 11.55 10.62 -4.68
C TYR A 55 12.36 11.70 -5.37
N VAL A 56 11.97 12.95 -5.18
CA VAL A 56 12.70 14.13 -5.65
C VAL A 56 13.17 14.95 -4.46
N ILE A 57 14.48 15.08 -4.32
CA ILE A 57 15.12 16.00 -3.39
C ILE A 57 15.28 17.36 -4.09
N LYS A 58 14.80 18.43 -3.46
CA LYS A 58 14.94 19.81 -3.94
C LYS A 58 15.59 20.65 -2.86
N LYS A 59 16.47 21.59 -3.24
CA LYS A 59 16.94 22.61 -2.31
C LYS A 59 15.80 23.57 -2.01
N LEU A 60 15.75 24.10 -0.79
CA LEU A 60 14.86 25.21 -0.46
C LEU A 60 15.28 26.48 -1.19
N THR A 61 16.57 26.65 -1.46
CA THR A 61 17.14 27.80 -2.16
C THR A 61 18.14 27.31 -3.21
N GLY A 62 17.94 27.73 -4.46
CA GLY A 62 18.79 27.33 -5.59
C GLY A 62 18.48 25.94 -6.14
N ASP A 63 19.46 25.36 -6.85
CA ASP A 63 19.36 24.05 -7.48
C ASP A 63 20.66 23.24 -7.34
N PHE A 64 20.60 21.98 -7.77
CA PHE A 64 21.77 21.08 -7.78
C PHE A 64 22.61 21.20 -9.06
N PHE A 65 22.31 22.10 -10.00
CA PHE A 65 22.90 22.13 -11.35
C PHE A 65 24.42 22.34 -11.34
N GLN A 66 24.94 23.15 -10.43
CA GLN A 66 26.38 23.38 -10.27
C GLN A 66 27.06 22.42 -9.29
N ASP A 67 26.30 21.62 -8.56
CA ASP A 67 26.86 20.70 -7.58
C ASP A 67 27.60 19.55 -8.27
N ASN A 68 28.73 19.16 -7.67
CA ASN A 68 29.58 18.08 -8.15
C ASN A 68 28.85 16.72 -8.08
N PRO A 69 28.73 15.97 -9.18
CA PRO A 69 27.99 14.71 -9.22
C PRO A 69 28.56 13.62 -8.31
N PHE A 70 29.88 13.58 -8.09
CA PHE A 70 30.51 12.61 -7.19
C PHE A 70 30.25 12.93 -5.72
N ILE A 71 30.17 14.22 -5.38
CA ILE A 71 29.79 14.67 -4.03
C ILE A 71 28.32 14.35 -3.75
N ILE A 72 27.45 14.58 -4.75
CA ILE A 72 26.03 14.19 -4.65
C ILE A 72 25.91 12.68 -4.38
N GLU A 73 26.55 11.85 -5.19
CA GLU A 73 26.48 10.39 -5.05
C GLU A 73 26.99 9.92 -3.67
N ARG A 74 28.13 10.47 -3.24
CA ARG A 74 28.71 10.14 -1.94
C ARG A 74 27.76 10.53 -0.80
N ASN A 75 27.27 11.76 -0.80
CA ASN A 75 26.39 12.24 0.25
C ASN A 75 25.10 11.42 0.31
N ILE A 76 24.50 11.08 -0.83
CA ILE A 76 23.30 10.24 -0.86
C ILE A 76 23.58 8.87 -0.28
N ARG A 77 24.71 8.25 -0.64
CA ARG A 77 25.08 6.93 -0.12
C ARG A 77 25.44 6.93 1.37
N THR A 78 25.97 8.04 1.89
CA THR A 78 26.18 8.21 3.32
C THR A 78 24.85 8.37 4.06
N GLU A 79 23.92 9.15 3.50
CA GLU A 79 22.65 9.44 4.14
C GLU A 79 21.63 8.32 4.00
N ILE A 80 21.56 7.59 2.88
CA ILE A 80 20.47 6.63 2.59
C ILE A 80 21.03 5.23 2.26
N GLU A 81 22.33 5.00 2.47
CA GLU A 81 23.02 3.75 2.12
C GLU A 81 22.94 3.45 0.61
N GLN A 82 22.87 2.18 0.21
CA GLN A 82 22.77 1.82 -1.21
C GLN A 82 21.35 2.01 -1.75
N VAL A 83 21.08 3.22 -2.25
CA VAL A 83 19.96 3.50 -3.14
C VAL A 83 20.20 2.86 -4.52
N LYS A 84 19.13 2.56 -5.26
CA LYS A 84 19.23 1.91 -6.58
C LYS A 84 19.79 2.86 -7.64
N ALA A 85 19.32 4.11 -7.62
CA ALA A 85 19.73 5.11 -8.57
C ALA A 85 19.63 6.51 -8.00
N VAL A 86 20.56 7.37 -8.41
CA VAL A 86 20.51 8.82 -8.21
C VAL A 86 20.68 9.48 -9.56
N LYS A 87 19.76 10.36 -9.92
CA LYS A 87 19.80 11.08 -11.18
C LYS A 87 19.50 12.55 -10.98
N LYS A 88 20.40 13.39 -11.46
CA LYS A 88 20.19 14.84 -11.49
C LYS A 88 19.12 15.20 -12.52
N ILE A 89 18.12 15.97 -12.11
CA ILE A 89 17.01 16.43 -12.94
C ILE A 89 16.88 17.95 -12.85
N ARG A 90 16.14 18.58 -13.79
CA ARG A 90 16.05 20.05 -13.90
C ARG A 90 15.66 20.77 -12.60
N LYS A 91 14.84 20.13 -11.75
CA LYS A 91 14.32 20.72 -10.51
C LYS A 91 14.82 20.02 -9.24
N GLY A 92 15.87 19.18 -9.30
CA GLY A 92 16.29 18.42 -8.12
C GLY A 92 17.17 17.20 -8.40
N LEU A 93 17.18 16.29 -7.44
CA LEU A 93 17.75 14.94 -7.56
C LEU A 93 16.62 13.92 -7.49
N LEU A 94 16.48 13.11 -8.53
CA LEU A 94 15.64 11.91 -8.52
C LEU A 94 16.40 10.78 -7.83
N VAL A 95 15.79 10.19 -6.82
CA VAL A 95 16.34 9.05 -6.08
C VAL A 95 15.38 7.89 -6.15
N GLU A 96 15.89 6.74 -6.59
CA GLU A 96 15.18 5.46 -6.55
C GLU A 96 15.65 4.66 -5.34
N VAL A 97 14.76 4.40 -4.39
CA VAL A 97 15.06 3.60 -3.20
C VAL A 97 14.81 2.11 -3.43
N ALA A 98 15.50 1.27 -2.69
CA ALA A 98 15.38 -0.18 -2.77
C ALA A 98 14.34 -0.78 -1.82
N ASN A 99 14.07 -0.13 -0.69
CA ASN A 99 13.23 -0.69 0.37
C ASN A 99 12.56 0.39 1.23
N PHE A 100 11.64 -0.06 2.10
CA PHE A 100 10.87 0.80 3.00
C PHE A 100 11.73 1.58 3.99
N THR A 101 12.81 0.99 4.51
CA THR A 101 13.71 1.68 5.45
C THR A 101 14.35 2.90 4.79
N GLN A 102 14.81 2.76 3.55
CA GLN A 102 15.35 3.86 2.76
C GLN A 102 14.29 4.91 2.42
N ALA A 103 13.08 4.49 2.04
CA ALA A 103 11.94 5.38 1.82
C ALA A 103 11.61 6.23 3.05
N LYS A 104 11.60 5.62 4.24
CA LYS A 104 11.39 6.34 5.51
C LYS A 104 12.51 7.33 5.78
N LYS A 105 13.76 6.91 5.59
CA LYS A 105 14.95 7.75 5.84
C LYS A 105 14.96 8.98 4.93
N ILE A 106 14.79 8.80 3.62
CA ILE A 106 14.80 9.92 2.66
C ILE A 106 13.68 10.92 2.94
N CYS A 107 12.48 10.46 3.30
CA CYS A 107 11.35 11.35 3.62
C CYS A 107 11.57 12.16 4.90
N GLN A 108 12.43 11.70 5.81
CA GLN A 108 12.76 12.40 7.06
C GLN A 108 13.92 13.41 6.89
N MET A 109 14.62 13.39 5.76
CA MET A 109 15.74 14.29 5.51
C MET A 109 15.25 15.73 5.31
N GLN A 110 15.80 16.64 6.11
CA GLN A 110 15.58 18.08 6.00
C GLN A 110 16.84 18.82 5.52
N THR A 111 17.99 18.17 5.59
CA THR A 111 19.27 18.71 5.15
C THR A 111 20.02 17.68 4.31
N PHE A 112 20.83 18.16 3.38
CA PHE A 112 21.67 17.34 2.53
C PHE A 112 22.90 18.15 2.10
N GLY A 113 24.10 17.63 2.38
CA GLY A 113 25.35 18.35 2.08
C GLY A 113 25.43 19.74 2.74
N GLY A 114 24.86 19.89 3.94
CA GLY A 114 24.81 21.17 4.67
C GLY A 114 23.78 22.18 4.15
N GLN A 115 22.94 21.81 3.19
CA GLN A 115 21.90 22.67 2.63
C GLN A 115 20.51 22.19 3.03
N SER A 116 19.60 23.12 3.28
CA SER A 116 18.20 22.79 3.56
C SER A 116 17.50 22.28 2.30
N ILE A 117 16.79 21.15 2.44
CA ILE A 117 16.09 20.47 1.35
C ILE A 117 14.64 20.16 1.69
N THR A 118 13.87 19.88 0.65
CA THR A 118 12.55 19.25 0.73
C THR A 118 12.57 17.97 -0.10
N VAL A 119 11.85 16.96 0.36
CA VAL A 119 11.71 15.67 -0.31
C VAL A 119 10.24 15.43 -0.61
N VAL A 120 9.94 15.14 -1.87
CA VAL A 120 8.58 14.81 -2.32
C VAL A 120 8.59 13.52 -3.13
N PRO A 121 7.54 12.68 -3.05
CA PRO A 121 7.37 11.59 -4.00
C PRO A 121 7.32 12.11 -5.43
N HIS A 122 7.88 11.35 -6.37
CA HIS A 122 7.81 11.70 -7.79
C HIS A 122 6.39 11.47 -8.34
N GLU A 123 5.80 12.49 -8.97
CA GLU A 123 4.37 12.54 -9.35
C GLU A 123 3.92 11.51 -10.38
N SER A 124 4.81 11.03 -11.25
CA SER A 124 4.45 10.07 -12.31
C SER A 124 5.13 8.71 -12.18
N LEU A 125 6.44 8.65 -11.88
CA LEU A 125 7.16 7.38 -11.79
C LEU A 125 6.64 6.41 -10.71
N ASN A 126 5.91 6.90 -9.71
CA ASN A 126 5.26 6.04 -8.71
C ASN A 126 3.87 5.55 -9.13
N TYR A 127 3.40 5.91 -10.33
CA TYR A 127 2.08 5.54 -10.81
C TYR A 127 2.17 5.01 -12.24
N THR A 128 1.26 4.09 -12.56
CA THR A 128 1.04 3.64 -13.94
C THR A 128 -0.28 4.23 -14.44
N LYS A 129 -0.41 4.33 -15.77
CA LYS A 129 -1.66 4.74 -16.42
C LYS A 129 -2.05 3.65 -17.41
N GLY A 130 -3.30 3.22 -17.34
CA GLY A 130 -3.89 2.23 -18.24
C GLY A 130 -5.14 2.76 -18.94
N ILE A 131 -5.59 2.04 -19.96
CA ILE A 131 -6.87 2.28 -20.64
C ILE A 131 -7.73 1.03 -20.46
N ILE A 132 -8.96 1.22 -19.98
CA ILE A 132 -9.98 0.18 -19.90
C ILE A 132 -11.11 0.58 -20.83
N SER A 133 -11.48 -0.33 -21.72
CA SER A 133 -12.46 -0.10 -22.77
C SER A 133 -13.52 -1.18 -22.74
N HIS A 134 -14.74 -0.83 -22.37
CA HIS A 134 -15.88 -1.75 -22.35
C HIS A 134 -17.19 -0.98 -22.51
N ARG A 135 -18.13 -1.53 -23.27
CA ARG A 135 -19.42 -0.89 -23.56
C ARG A 135 -20.23 -0.61 -22.29
N ASP A 136 -20.16 -1.51 -21.30
CA ASP A 136 -20.95 -1.41 -20.07
C ASP A 136 -20.46 -0.26 -19.17
N LEU A 137 -19.21 0.22 -19.37
CA LEU A 137 -18.65 1.35 -18.62
C LEU A 137 -19.12 2.71 -19.14
N LEU A 138 -19.89 2.75 -20.23
CA LEU A 138 -20.38 4.00 -20.83
C LEU A 138 -21.34 4.76 -19.92
N ASN A 139 -22.14 4.02 -19.15
CA ASN A 139 -23.18 4.58 -18.29
C ASN A 139 -22.73 4.72 -16.84
N CYS A 140 -21.60 4.12 -16.45
CA CYS A 140 -21.03 4.30 -15.12
C CYS A 140 -20.43 5.70 -14.98
N SER A 141 -20.52 6.29 -13.80
CA SER A 141 -19.76 7.49 -13.45
C SER A 141 -18.26 7.15 -13.27
N VAL A 142 -17.40 8.17 -13.32
CA VAL A 142 -15.96 7.98 -13.09
C VAL A 142 -15.67 7.54 -11.65
N ASP A 143 -16.45 8.06 -10.69
CA ASP A 143 -16.30 7.75 -9.27
C ASP A 143 -16.68 6.29 -8.98
N GLU A 144 -17.80 5.80 -9.54
CA GLU A 144 -18.18 4.38 -9.42
C GLU A 144 -17.12 3.45 -10.02
N ILE A 145 -16.49 3.83 -11.14
CA ILE A 145 -15.41 3.04 -11.74
C ILE A 145 -14.18 3.01 -10.82
N ALA A 146 -13.78 4.16 -10.28
CA ALA A 146 -12.63 4.24 -9.38
C ALA A 146 -12.86 3.45 -8.09
N GLU A 147 -14.07 3.52 -7.53
CA GLU A 147 -14.45 2.76 -6.33
C GLU A 147 -14.48 1.26 -6.61
N ALA A 148 -15.10 0.82 -7.71
CA ALA A 148 -15.15 -0.60 -8.06
C ALA A 148 -13.76 -1.21 -8.30
N LEU A 149 -12.82 -0.43 -8.85
CA LEU A 149 -11.46 -0.87 -9.15
C LEU A 149 -10.45 -0.57 -8.03
N SER A 150 -10.89 -0.04 -6.88
CA SER A 150 -9.97 0.33 -5.80
C SER A 150 -9.21 -0.88 -5.22
N LYS A 151 -9.80 -2.08 -5.32
CA LYS A 151 -9.17 -3.36 -4.92
C LYS A 151 -7.97 -3.71 -5.78
N ASP A 152 -7.92 -3.21 -7.02
CA ASP A 152 -6.82 -3.37 -7.96
C ASP A 152 -5.86 -2.16 -7.92
N GLU A 153 -5.85 -1.44 -6.79
CA GLU A 153 -4.99 -0.26 -6.54
C GLU A 153 -5.22 0.91 -7.51
N VAL A 154 -6.38 0.95 -8.17
CA VAL A 154 -6.78 2.11 -8.98
C VAL A 154 -7.15 3.27 -8.04
N ILE A 155 -6.39 4.36 -8.15
CA ILE A 155 -6.57 5.56 -7.32
C ILE A 155 -7.28 6.71 -8.03
N GLU A 156 -7.33 6.67 -9.36
CA GLU A 156 -7.92 7.71 -10.19
C GLU A 156 -8.41 7.11 -11.51
N ALA A 157 -9.64 7.42 -11.89
CA ALA A 157 -10.18 7.13 -13.21
C ALA A 157 -10.45 8.45 -13.97
N LYS A 158 -10.34 8.41 -15.30
CA LYS A 158 -10.64 9.56 -16.17
C LYS A 158 -11.38 9.08 -17.42
N ARG A 159 -12.50 9.74 -17.75
CA ARG A 159 -13.28 9.43 -18.95
C ARG A 159 -12.53 9.89 -20.20
N MET A 160 -12.38 8.99 -21.17
CA MET A 160 -11.91 9.36 -22.50
C MET A 160 -13.06 9.99 -23.31
N ILE A 161 -12.79 11.16 -23.89
CA ILE A 161 -13.76 11.95 -24.64
C ILE A 161 -13.23 12.11 -26.07
N THR A 162 -14.06 11.81 -27.05
CA THR A 162 -13.76 12.06 -28.46
C THR A 162 -14.49 13.33 -28.91
N LYS A 163 -13.80 14.21 -29.63
CA LYS A 163 -14.45 15.36 -30.30
C LYS A 163 -14.94 14.93 -31.68
N ARG A 164 -16.23 15.00 -31.93
CA ARG A 164 -16.85 14.78 -33.26
C ARG A 164 -17.61 16.03 -33.66
N ASN A 165 -17.28 16.62 -34.81
CA ASN A 165 -17.92 17.83 -35.33
C ASN A 165 -17.99 18.99 -34.32
N GLY A 166 -16.92 19.19 -33.52
CA GLY A 166 -16.87 20.22 -32.50
C GLY A 166 -17.58 19.88 -31.18
N VAL A 167 -18.31 18.76 -31.11
CA VAL A 167 -19.01 18.30 -29.90
C VAL A 167 -18.19 17.23 -29.19
N SER A 168 -18.04 17.38 -27.87
CA SER A 168 -17.43 16.39 -27.00
C SER A 168 -18.41 15.26 -26.71
N VAL A 169 -18.08 14.03 -27.12
CA VAL A 169 -18.88 12.82 -26.85
C VAL A 169 -18.04 11.79 -26.12
N ASN A 170 -18.68 11.00 -25.26
CA ASN A 170 -18.01 9.87 -24.60
C ASN A 170 -17.51 8.89 -25.66
N THR A 171 -16.25 8.45 -25.53
CA THR A 171 -15.69 7.45 -26.43
C THR A 171 -16.36 6.11 -26.16
N ALA A 172 -17.23 5.68 -27.07
CA ALA A 172 -17.71 4.31 -27.15
C ALA A 172 -16.73 3.49 -28.00
N SER A 173 -16.35 2.33 -27.48
CA SER A 173 -15.60 1.30 -28.19
C SER A 173 -16.49 0.14 -28.57
#